data_AF-A0A7C1L2Z3-F1
#
_entry.id   AF-A0A7C1L2Z3-F1
#
_cell.length_a   1.000
_cell.length_b   1.000
_cell.length_c   1.000
_cell.angle_alpha   90.00
_cell.angle_beta   90.00
_cell.angle_gamma   90.00
#
_symmetry.space_group_name_H-M   'P 1'
#
loop_
_entity.id
_entity.type
_entity.pdbx_description
1 polymer ?
#
loop_
_entity_poly.entity_id
_entity_poly.type
_entity_poly.pdbx_seq_one_letter_code
_entity_poly.pdbx_strand_id
1 'polypeptide(L)' 'MNKNGSTLKERKSFIKTGVNDPTKAANRLKRLAGKLKKATTMREKARILSEILYLSEDTIYRDSVS' A
#
# COMPACT_ATOMS: atom_id res chain seq x y z
N MET A 1 16.54 11.40 -2.93
CA MET A 1 15.94 10.82 -1.72
C MET A 1 15.68 9.34 -1.97
N ASN A 2 16.29 8.43 -1.19
CA ASN A 2 16.12 6.99 -1.35
C ASN A 2 14.66 6.59 -1.08
N LYS A 3 13.91 6.20 -2.14
CA LYS A 3 12.50 5.78 -2.06
C LYS A 3 12.25 4.66 -1.04
N ASN A 4 13.28 3.86 -0.70
CA ASN A 4 13.19 2.82 0.34
C ASN A 4 12.99 3.36 1.77
N GLY A 5 13.50 4.56 2.07
CA GLY A 5 13.37 5.13 3.42
C GLY A 5 11.95 5.57 3.76
N SER A 6 11.23 6.13 2.78
CA SER A 6 9.83 6.53 2.95
C SER A 6 8.91 5.33 3.14
N THR A 7 9.08 4.29 2.33
CA THR A 7 8.26 3.06 2.40
C THR A 7 8.43 2.33 3.73
N LEU A 8 9.66 2.27 4.26
CA LEU A 8 9.94 1.69 5.58
C LEU A 8 9.25 2.46 6.72
N LYS A 9 9.28 3.81 6.66
CA LYS A 9 8.66 4.67 7.68
C LYS A 9 7.14 4.51 7.69
N GLU A 10 6.53 4.49 6.51
CA GLU A 10 5.08 4.30 6.37
C GLU A 10 4.63 2.93 6.87
N ARG A 11 5.37 1.86 6.54
CA ARG A 11 5.11 0.52 7.07
C ARG A 11 5.14 0.48 8.59
N LYS A 12 6.20 1.02 9.20
CA LYS A 12 6.34 1.09 10.67
C LYS A 12 5.19 1.89 11.30
N SER A 13 4.79 3.00 10.67
CA SER A 13 3.66 3.82 11.14
C SER A 13 2.34 3.06 11.09
N PHE A 14 2.09 2.32 10.00
CA PHE A 14 0.90 1.50 9.88
C PHE A 14 0.86 0.35 10.88
N ILE A 15 1.99 -0.35 11.10
CA ILE A 15 2.07 -1.40 12.13
C ILE A 15 1.74 -0.83 13.51
N LYS A 16 2.33 0.32 13.88
CA LYS A 16 1.99 0.99 15.15
C LYS A 16 0.51 1.35 15.24
N THR A 17 -0.07 1.83 14.15
CA THR A 17 -1.52 2.09 14.08
C THR A 17 -2.31 0.81 14.27
N GLY A 18 -1.93 -0.30 13.62
CA GLY A 18 -2.63 -1.58 13.76
C GLY A 18 -2.59 -2.15 15.18
N VAL A 19 -1.48 -1.95 15.91
CA VAL A 19 -1.36 -2.36 17.31
C VAL A 19 -2.18 -1.48 18.26
N ASN A 20 -2.13 -0.16 18.08
CA ASN A 20 -2.73 0.79 19.02
C ASN A 20 -4.19 1.16 18.68
N ASP A 21 -4.57 1.09 17.41
CA ASP A 21 -5.88 1.47 16.86
C ASP A 21 -6.23 0.57 15.64
N PRO A 22 -6.58 -0.70 15.89
CA PRO A 22 -6.85 -1.67 14.83
C PRO A 22 -8.03 -1.26 13.94
N THR A 23 -9.05 -0.59 14.49
CA THR A 23 -10.21 -0.11 13.74
C THR A 23 -9.80 0.91 12.68
N LYS A 24 -8.92 1.85 13.02
CA LYS A 24 -8.39 2.83 12.06
C LYS A 24 -7.55 2.18 10.97
N ALA A 25 -6.72 1.19 11.33
CA ALA A 25 -5.95 0.42 10.35
C ALA A 25 -6.87 -0.36 9.39
N ALA A 26 -7.89 -1.04 9.91
CA ALA A 26 -8.87 -1.77 9.11
C ALA A 26 -9.67 -0.85 8.18
N ASN A 27 -10.11 0.31 8.67
CA ASN A 27 -10.81 1.31 7.85
C ASN A 27 -9.93 1.83 6.71
N ARG A 28 -8.63 2.05 6.97
CA ARG A 28 -7.66 2.43 5.93
C ARG A 28 -7.56 1.33 4.86
N LEU A 29 -7.43 0.07 5.25
CA LEU A 29 -7.36 -1.06 4.31
C LEU A 29 -8.65 -1.20 3.50
N LYS A 30 -9.82 -1.10 4.15
CA LYS A 30 -11.13 -1.15 3.48
C LYS A 30 -11.25 -0.05 2.42
N ARG A 31 -10.81 1.17 2.74
CA ARG A 31 -10.78 2.29 1.79
C ARG A 31 -9.87 2.01 0.59
N LEU A 32 -8.67 1.48 0.84
CA LEU A 32 -7.72 1.14 -0.23
C LEU A 32 -8.25 0.00 -1.11
N ALA A 33 -8.85 -1.03 -0.53
CA ALA A 33 -9.52 -2.10 -1.27
C ALA A 33 -10.66 -1.57 -2.14
N GLY A 34 -11.44 -0.62 -1.61
CA GLY A 34 -12.49 0.07 -2.38
C GLY A 34 -11.94 0.86 -3.57
N LYS A 35 -10.79 1.53 -3.43
CA LYS A 35 -10.09 2.17 -4.55
C LYS A 35 -9.58 1.14 -5.55
N LEU A 36 -8.97 0.05 -5.08
CA LEU A 36 -8.42 -1.00 -5.93
C LEU A 36 -9.49 -1.64 -6.81
N LYS A 37 -10.68 -1.89 -6.25
CA LYS A 37 -11.85 -2.41 -7.00
C LYS A 37 -12.29 -1.48 -8.13
N LYS A 38 -12.08 -0.17 -7.99
CA LYS A 38 -12.46 0.85 -8.99
C LYS A 38 -11.33 1.17 -9.98
N ALA A 39 -10.11 0.71 -9.73
CA ALA A 39 -8.95 1.00 -10.57
C ALA A 39 -9.03 0.20 -11.89
N THR A 40 -8.93 0.89 -13.02
CA THR A 40 -9.07 0.29 -14.35
C THR A 40 -7.69 -0.02 -14.94
N THR A 41 -6.72 0.86 -14.74
CA THR A 41 -5.38 0.71 -15.31
C THR A 41 -4.44 -0.05 -14.38
N MET A 42 -3.45 -0.73 -14.96
CA MET A 42 -2.41 -1.40 -14.18
C MET A 42 -1.60 -0.41 -13.33
N ARG A 43 -1.42 0.82 -13.80
CA ARG A 43 -0.73 1.89 -13.05
C ARG A 43 -1.47 2.27 -11.78
N GLU A 44 -2.78 2.45 -11.85
CA GLU A 44 -3.58 2.74 -10.67
C GLU A 44 -3.58 1.57 -9.68
N LYS A 45 -3.69 0.34 -10.19
CA LYS A 45 -3.60 -0.87 -9.36
C LYS A 45 -2.25 -0.97 -8.66
N ALA A 46 -1.15 -0.77 -9.39
CA ALA A 46 0.20 -0.81 -8.85
C ALA A 46 0.41 0.25 -7.76
N ARG A 47 -0.06 1.48 -7.98
CA ARG A 47 -0.03 2.54 -6.97
C ARG A 47 -0.79 2.16 -5.71
N ILE A 48 -2.03 1.69 -5.82
CA ILE A 48 -2.84 1.34 -4.65
C ILE A 48 -2.22 0.14 -3.91
N LEU A 49 -1.71 -0.85 -4.63
CA LEU A 49 -1.00 -2.00 -4.04
C LEU A 49 0.29 -1.58 -3.36
N SER A 50 1.02 -0.59 -3.89
CA SER A 50 2.20 -0.03 -3.26
C SER A 50 1.90 0.56 -1.88
N GLU A 51 0.74 1.23 -1.72
CA GLU A 51 0.26 1.74 -0.44
C GLU A 51 -0.21 0.65 0.54
N ILE A 52 -0.79 -0.44 0.04
CA ILE A 52 -1.26 -1.57 0.87
C ILE A 52 -0.06 -2.38 1.39
N LEU A 53 0.87 -2.70 0.49
CA LEU A 53 1.97 -3.62 0.75
C LEU A 53 3.23 -2.92 1.26
N TYR A 54 3.28 -1.58 1.19
CA TYR A 54 4.48 -0.81 1.47
C TYR A 54 5.65 -1.32 0.63
N LEU A 55 5.43 -1.37 -0.67
CA LEU A 55 6.43 -1.70 -1.69
C LEU A 55 6.52 -0.56 -2.70
N SER A 56 7.52 -0.57 -3.58
CA SER A 56 7.56 0.37 -4.70
C SER A 56 6.59 -0.07 -5.80
N GLU A 57 6.02 0.89 -6.55
CA GLU A 57 5.19 0.57 -7.73
C GLU A 57 5.94 -0.36 -8.69
N ASP A 58 7.24 -0.12 -8.91
CA ASP A 58 8.10 -0.95 -9.78
C ASP A 58 8.20 -2.41 -9.30
N THR A 59 8.25 -2.63 -7.98
CA THR A 59 8.22 -3.99 -7.41
C THR A 59 6.88 -4.65 -7.68
N ILE A 60 5.76 -3.93 -7.47
CA ILE A 60 4.43 -4.46 -7.77
C ILE A 60 4.30 -4.83 -9.24
N TYR A 61 4.78 -3.97 -10.14
CA TYR A 61 4.76 -4.24 -11.57
C TYR A 61 5.53 -5.50 -11.92
N ARG A 62 6.81 -5.59 -11.51
CA ARG A 62 7.65 -6.75 -11.78
C ARG A 62 7.03 -8.04 -11.26
N ASP A 63 6.50 -8.02 -10.04
CA ASP A 63 5.93 -9.22 -9.41
C ASP A 63 4.57 -9.60 -10.03
N SER A 64 3.85 -8.67 -10.66
CA SER A 64 2.57 -8.95 -11.33
C SER A 64 2.68 -9.58 -12.71
N VAL A 65 3.86 -9.49 -13.33
CA VAL A 65 4.13 -10.01 -14.69
C VAL A 65 5.10 -11.20 -14.69
N SER A 66 5.61 -11.57 -13.51
CA SER A 66 6.46 -12.76 -13.29
C SER A 66 5.59 -13.98 -12.99
#